data_AF-A0A7V3Y352-F1
#
_entry.id   AF-A0A7V3Y352-F1
#
_cell.length_a   1.000
_cell.length_b   1.000
_cell.length_c   1.000
_cell.angle_alpha   90.00
_cell.angle_beta   90.00
_cell.angle_gamma   90.00
#
_symmetry.space_group_name_H-M   'P 1'
#
loop_
_entity.id
_entity.type
_entity.pdbx_description
1 polymer ?
#
loop_
_entity_poly.entity_id
_entity_poly.type
_entity_poly.pdbx_seq_one_letter_code
_entity_poly.pdbx_strand_id
1 'polypeptide(L)' 'MKHRYSSILAYLDEDADVGVPIDHHEYFIKLGKTFAERVAKFMQYEEAYRKRYSLIVGWV' A
#
# COMPACT_ATOMS: atom_id res chain seq x y z
N MET A 1 -12.03 3.89 14.44
CA MET A 1 -11.13 3.92 13.28
C MET A 1 -11.78 4.79 12.21
N LYS A 2 -11.19 5.92 11.80
CA LYS A 2 -11.92 7.06 11.20
C LYS A 2 -12.40 6.84 9.74
N HIS A 3 -11.94 5.78 9.07
CA HIS A 3 -12.34 5.46 7.68
C HIS A 3 -12.55 3.95 7.52
N ARG A 4 -13.78 3.49 7.75
CA ARG A 4 -14.17 2.07 7.64
C ARG A 4 -14.17 1.54 6.20
N TYR A 5 -14.26 2.45 5.21
CA TYR A 5 -14.37 2.12 3.78
C TYR A 5 -13.18 2.66 2.97
N SER A 6 -11.99 2.78 3.58
CA SER A 6 -10.83 3.25 2.85
C SER A 6 -10.30 2.16 1.93
N SER A 7 -10.23 2.45 0.63
CA SER A 7 -9.74 1.50 -0.39
C SER A 7 -8.29 1.07 -0.18
N ILE A 8 -7.49 1.81 0.61
CA ILE A 8 -6.13 1.41 0.96
C ILE A 8 -6.09 0.13 1.80
N LEU A 9 -7.13 -0.16 2.59
CA LEU A 9 -7.17 -1.37 3.39
C LEU A 9 -7.16 -2.62 2.52
N ALA A 10 -7.76 -2.56 1.32
CA ALA A 10 -7.69 -3.65 0.35
C ALA A 10 -6.25 -3.96 -0.14
N TYR A 11 -5.29 -3.04 0.05
CA TYR A 11 -3.89 -3.22 -0.31
C TYR A 11 -3.00 -3.57 0.88
N LEU A 12 -3.53 -3.56 2.11
CA LEU A 12 -2.77 -3.77 3.35
C LEU A 12 -3.26 -4.98 4.15
N ASP A 13 -4.52 -5.37 3.97
CA ASP A 13 -5.17 -6.49 4.64
C ASP A 13 -5.92 -7.32 3.59
N GLU A 14 -5.63 -8.62 3.55
CA GLU A 14 -6.12 -9.55 2.53
C GLU A 14 -7.63 -9.80 2.70
N ASP A 15 -8.12 -9.73 3.93
CA ASP A 15 -9.50 -10.01 4.30
C ASP A 15 -10.33 -8.72 4.49
N ALA A 16 -9.83 -7.58 4.01
CA ALA A 16 -10.48 -6.28 4.21
C ALA A 16 -11.85 -6.19 3.53
N ASP A 17 -12.91 -6.10 4.33
CA ASP A 17 -14.23 -5.69 3.84
C ASP A 17 -14.34 -4.16 3.77
N VAL A 18 -14.18 -3.63 2.56
CA VAL A 18 -14.32 -2.20 2.27
C VAL A 18 -15.72 -1.83 1.74
N GLY A 19 -16.69 -2.74 1.80
CA GLY A 19 -18.09 -2.51 1.44
C GLY A 19 -18.37 -2.40 -0.06
N VAL A 20 -17.34 -2.51 -0.90
CA VAL A 20 -17.43 -2.53 -2.37
C VAL A 20 -16.38 -3.49 -2.93
N PRO A 21 -16.63 -4.12 -4.09
CA PRO A 21 -15.60 -4.88 -4.80
C PRO A 21 -14.44 -3.96 -5.20
N ILE A 22 -13.20 -4.39 -4.90
CA ILE A 22 -11.98 -3.68 -5.31
C ILE A 22 -11.11 -4.63 -6.11
N ASP A 23 -10.78 -4.21 -7.33
CA ASP A 23 -9.73 -4.85 -8.10
C ASP A 23 -8.37 -4.24 -7.74
N HIS A 24 -7.37 -5.09 -7.51
CA HIS A 24 -6.00 -4.62 -7.31
C HIS A 24 -5.41 -4.13 -8.62
N HIS A 25 -4.78 -2.95 -8.56
CA HIS A 25 -4.08 -2.40 -9.71
C HIS A 25 -2.96 -3.33 -10.19
N GLU A 26 -2.74 -3.39 -11.51
CA GLU A 26 -1.77 -4.29 -12.16
C GLU A 26 -0.35 -4.16 -11.57
N TYR A 27 0.04 -2.93 -11.22
CA TYR A 27 1.30 -2.66 -10.52
C TYR A 27 1.44 -3.49 -9.24
N PHE A 28 0.42 -3.50 -8.37
CA PHE A 28 0.43 -4.24 -7.12
C PHE A 28 0.50 -5.75 -7.37
N ILE A 29 -0.28 -6.26 -8.34
CA ILE A 29 -0.26 -7.67 -8.73
C ILE A 29 1.15 -8.11 -9.18
N LYS A 30 1.86 -7.26 -9.93
CA LYS A 30 3.22 -7.52 -10.43
C LYS A 30 4.29 -7.51 -9.33
N LEU A 31 3.99 -7.02 -8.13
CA LEU A 31 4.98 -7.00 -7.04
C LEU A 31 5.33 -8.40 -6.55
N GLY A 32 4.40 -9.35 -6.57
CA GLY A 32 4.62 -10.67 -5.97
C GLY A 32 3.60 -11.71 -6.41
N LYS A 33 3.90 -12.97 -6.08
CA LYS A 33 3.01 -14.09 -6.40
C LYS A 33 1.92 -14.25 -5.34
N THR A 34 2.22 -13.91 -4.09
CA THR A 34 1.26 -13.93 -2.97
C THR A 34 0.90 -12.52 -2.51
N PHE A 35 -0.24 -12.36 -1.82
CA PHE A 35 -0.62 -11.07 -1.25
C PHE A 35 0.45 -10.55 -0.27
N ALA A 36 0.91 -11.40 0.64
CA ALA A 36 1.98 -11.07 1.59
C ALA A 36 3.26 -10.55 0.91
N GLU A 37 3.70 -11.19 -0.18
CA GLU A 37 4.87 -10.73 -0.96
C GLU A 37 4.64 -9.34 -1.58
N ARG A 38 3.43 -9.10 -2.10
CA ARG A 38 3.05 -7.81 -2.70
C ARG A 38 3.04 -6.71 -1.66
N VAL A 39 2.41 -6.94 -0.50
CA VAL A 39 2.37 -5.98 0.61
C VAL A 39 3.78 -5.68 1.12
N ALA A 40 4.63 -6.69 1.30
CA ALA A 40 6.00 -6.50 1.77
C ALA A 40 6.80 -5.56 0.84
N LYS A 41 6.72 -5.77 -0.48
CA LYS A 41 7.38 -4.88 -1.46
C LYS A 41 6.71 -3.52 -1.56
N PHE A 42 5.39 -3.45 -1.47
CA PHE A 42 4.64 -2.20 -1.46
C PHE A 42 5.10 -1.29 -0.30
N MET A 43 5.26 -1.87 0.90
CA MET A 43 5.77 -1.17 2.08
C MET A 43 7.24 -0.74 1.94
N GLN A 44 8.08 -1.53 1.26
CA GLN A 44 9.46 -1.13 0.95
C GLN A 44 9.51 0.11 0.06
N TYR A 45 8.64 0.21 -0.95
CA TYR A 45 8.55 1.40 -1.79
C TYR A 45 8.08 2.62 -1.01
N GLU A 46 7.05 2.46 -0.16
CA GLU A 46 6.57 3.52 0.73
C GLU A 46 7.67 4.01 1.68
N GLU A 47 8.47 3.10 2.25
CA GLU A 47 9.59 3.47 3.12
C GLU A 47 10.69 4.20 2.34
N ALA A 48 11.04 3.72 1.15
CA ALA A 48 12.02 4.37 0.29
C ALA A 48 11.55 5.79 -0.13
N TYR A 49 10.27 5.92 -0.46
CA TYR A 49 9.65 7.21 -0.76
C TYR A 49 9.71 8.13 0.46
N ARG A 50 9.28 7.65 1.64
CA ARG A 50 9.37 8.41 2.89
C ARG A 50 10.79 8.89 3.18
N LYS A 51 11.81 8.03 3.02
CA LYS A 51 13.23 8.38 3.20
C LYS A 51 13.69 9.42 2.17
N ARG A 52 13.28 9.28 0.91
CA ARG A 52 13.58 10.26 -0.13
C ARG A 52 12.94 11.62 0.15
N TYR A 53 11.69 11.64 0.60
CA TYR A 53 11.02 12.87 0.98
C TYR A 53 11.59 13.46 2.26
N SER A 54 11.96 12.66 3.28
CA SER A 54 12.61 13.19 4.49
C SER A 54 13.93 13.90 4.18
N LEU A 55 14.65 13.47 3.15
CA LEU A 55 15.85 14.15 2.67
C LEU A 55 15.53 15.49 1.96
N ILE A 56 14.36 15.61 1.33
CA ILE A 56 13.89 16.83 0.63
C ILE A 56 13.30 17.83 1.64
N VAL A 57 12.54 17.37 2.63
CA VAL A 57 11.92 18.25 3.65
C VAL A 57 12.95 18.72 4.70
N GLY A 58 14.05 17.99 4.90
CA GLY A 58 15.16 18.44 5.76
C GLY A 58 16.06 19.54 5.16
N TRP A 59 15.77 19.98 3.94
CA TRP A 59 16.48 21.05 3.20
C TRP A 59 15.60 22.29 2.98
N VAL A 60 14.53 22.48 3.77
CA VAL A 60 13.69 23.68 3.82
C VAL A 60 13.61 24.21 5.24
#